data_AF-A0A7J3F8W6-F1
#
_entry.id   AF-A0A7J3F8W6-F1
#
_cell.length_a   1.000
_cell.length_b   1.000
_cell.length_c   1.000
_cell.angle_alpha   90.00
_cell.angle_beta   90.00
_cell.angle_gamma   90.00
#
_symmetry.space_group_name_H-M   'P 1'
#
loop_
_entity.id
_entity.type
_entity.pdbx_description
1 polymer ?
#
loop_
_entity_poly.entity_id
_entity_poly.type
_entity_poly.pdbx_seq_one_letter_code
_entity_poly.pdbx_strand_id
1 'polypeptide(L)'
;MKVRSVLHKILAGILALLNIMPSITVIFNPLFFIMFFPFGVYLILTYPWTILKDIPDPFHPGESLYWLTYIFRLEDNIFLPSLFGWGILDASLLVAGLTIFTVAFTTWLKNLKKGLIIHGIYGVVRHPQYLGITILALGISIRSLRPASLIAWLTLLFGYLILASLEERSLLKTYSEEYGRYCEKVPFMIPFLRLKVPRWLSPERPYRYLLFIMLCMASIIALLISARNMVIALRAVFS
;
A
#
# COMPACT_ATOMS: atom_id res chain seq x y z
N MET A 1 -14.01 -45.55 22.60
CA MET A 1 -12.55 -45.23 22.61
C MET A 1 -12.02 -44.54 21.34
N LYS A 2 -12.46 -44.89 20.13
CA LYS A 2 -11.93 -44.31 18.87
C LYS A 2 -12.17 -42.80 18.69
N VAL A 3 -13.32 -42.28 19.10
CA VAL A 3 -13.69 -40.86 18.89
C VAL A 3 -12.78 -39.89 19.64
N ARG A 4 -12.44 -40.20 20.91
CA ARG A 4 -11.55 -39.35 21.73
C ARG A 4 -10.13 -39.28 21.16
N SER A 5 -9.65 -40.37 20.55
CA SER A 5 -8.37 -40.45 19.85
C SER A 5 -8.35 -39.59 18.58
N VAL A 6 -9.43 -39.62 17.80
CA VAL A 6 -9.54 -38.79 16.58
C VAL A 6 -9.60 -37.31 16.94
N LEU A 7 -10.37 -36.96 17.98
CA LEU A 7 -10.45 -35.58 18.46
C LEU A 7 -9.10 -35.05 18.95
N HIS A 8 -8.32 -35.87 19.67
CA HIS A 8 -6.95 -35.50 20.09
C HIS A 8 -6.01 -35.30 18.92
N LYS A 9 -6.08 -36.13 17.87
CA LYS A 9 -5.25 -35.96 16.68
C LYS A 9 -5.61 -34.70 15.88
N ILE A 10 -6.91 -34.39 15.77
CA ILE A 10 -7.38 -33.15 15.14
C ILE A 10 -6.94 -31.94 15.97
N LEU A 11 -7.13 -31.97 17.28
CA LEU A 11 -6.70 -30.89 18.18
C LEU A 11 -5.18 -30.69 18.15
N ALA A 12 -4.40 -31.77 18.15
CA ALA A 12 -2.95 -31.72 18.01
C ALA A 12 -2.52 -31.18 16.63
N GLY A 13 -3.24 -31.53 15.56
CA GLY A 13 -3.01 -30.97 14.22
C GLY A 13 -3.30 -29.47 14.14
N ILE A 14 -4.40 -29.02 14.75
CA ILE A 14 -4.76 -27.60 14.87
C ILE A 14 -3.71 -26.86 15.69
N LEU A 15 -3.31 -27.40 16.84
CA LEU A 15 -2.28 -26.82 17.69
C LEU A 15 -0.91 -26.78 16.99
N ALA A 16 -0.54 -27.79 16.21
CA ALA A 16 0.68 -27.81 15.41
C ALA A 16 0.65 -26.77 14.28
N LEU A 17 -0.48 -26.62 13.59
CA LEU A 17 -0.71 -25.57 12.60
C LEU A 17 -0.62 -24.17 13.21
N LEU A 18 -1.20 -23.97 14.40
CA LEU A 18 -1.11 -22.74 15.17
C LEU A 18 0.33 -22.46 15.67
N ASN A 19 1.15 -23.49 15.87
CA ASN A 19 2.55 -23.37 16.24
C ASN A 19 3.49 -23.14 15.04
N ILE A 20 3.10 -23.57 13.84
CA ILE A 20 3.82 -23.32 12.57
C ILE A 20 3.53 -21.91 12.04
N MET A 21 2.33 -21.38 12.30
CA MET A 21 2.09 -19.95 12.15
C MET A 21 3.07 -19.23 13.08
N PRO A 22 3.95 -18.33 12.58
CA PRO A 22 4.71 -17.45 13.44
C PRO A 22 3.68 -16.82 14.36
N SER A 23 3.87 -17.05 15.66
CA SER A 23 2.86 -16.94 16.71
C SER A 23 1.82 -15.86 16.45
N ILE A 24 0.59 -16.06 16.93
CA ILE A 24 -0.42 -15.00 17.02
C ILE A 24 0.20 -13.66 17.52
N THR A 25 1.25 -13.71 18.34
CA THR A 25 2.12 -12.58 18.73
C THR A 25 2.85 -11.83 17.61
N VAL A 26 3.19 -12.45 16.48
CA VAL A 26 3.70 -11.83 15.24
C VAL A 26 2.56 -11.14 14.49
N ILE A 27 1.38 -11.77 14.41
CA ILE A 27 0.17 -11.18 13.82
C ILE A 27 -0.28 -9.96 14.64
N PHE A 28 -0.16 -10.03 15.97
CA PHE A 28 -0.44 -8.94 16.92
C PHE A 28 0.81 -8.13 17.30
N ASN A 29 1.94 -8.31 16.61
CA ASN A 29 3.05 -7.40 16.81
C ASN A 29 2.56 -6.02 16.34
N PRO A 30 2.57 -4.98 17.19
CA PRO A 30 2.03 -3.67 16.82
C PRO A 30 2.67 -3.16 15.53
N LEU A 31 3.95 -3.46 15.29
CA LEU A 31 4.65 -3.06 14.07
C LEU A 31 4.08 -3.75 12.81
N PHE A 32 3.72 -5.02 12.91
CA PHE A 32 3.07 -5.76 11.81
C PHE A 32 1.69 -5.19 11.51
N PHE A 33 0.89 -4.97 12.56
CA PHE A 33 -0.42 -4.36 12.42
C PHE A 33 -0.34 -2.97 11.78
N ILE A 34 0.59 -2.14 12.26
CA ILE A 34 0.81 -0.79 11.75
C ILE A 34 1.29 -0.81 10.29
N MET A 35 2.16 -1.74 9.90
CA MET A 35 2.63 -1.90 8.52
C MET A 35 1.50 -2.28 7.56
N PHE A 36 0.62 -3.21 7.95
CA PHE A 36 -0.47 -3.67 7.09
C PHE A 36 -1.74 -2.81 7.19
N PHE A 37 -1.85 -1.93 8.17
CA PHE A 37 -3.04 -1.10 8.38
C PHE A 37 -3.40 -0.24 7.15
N PRO A 38 -2.49 0.55 6.55
CA PRO A 38 -2.80 1.31 5.34
C PRO A 38 -3.23 0.42 4.17
N PHE A 39 -2.61 -0.75 4.02
CA PHE A 39 -2.96 -1.73 3.00
C PHE A 39 -4.35 -2.36 3.22
N GLY A 40 -4.69 -2.68 4.48
CA GLY A 40 -6.02 -3.15 4.85
C GLY A 40 -7.11 -2.12 4.55
N VAL A 41 -6.88 -0.85 4.92
CA VAL A 41 -7.78 0.26 4.57
C VAL A 41 -7.93 0.37 3.06
N TYR A 42 -6.83 0.30 2.31
CA TYR A 42 -6.85 0.30 0.85
C TYR A 42 -7.73 -0.80 0.27
N LEU A 43 -7.58 -2.06 0.74
CA LEU A 43 -8.38 -3.20 0.28
C LEU A 43 -9.87 -3.00 0.59
N ILE A 44 -10.20 -2.52 1.78
CA ILE A 44 -11.59 -2.19 2.16
C ILE A 44 -12.15 -1.08 1.27
N LEU A 45 -11.34 -0.08 0.92
CA LEU A 45 -11.76 1.00 0.03
C LEU A 45 -11.79 0.62 -1.46
N THR A 46 -11.31 -0.57 -1.85
CA THR A 46 -11.30 -1.00 -3.27
C THR A 46 -12.21 -2.19 -3.55
N TYR A 47 -12.39 -3.10 -2.60
CA TYR A 47 -13.11 -4.36 -2.80
C TYR A 47 -14.63 -4.23 -2.93
N PRO A 48 -15.37 -3.53 -2.04
CA PRO A 48 -16.84 -3.45 -2.06
C PRO A 48 -17.39 -2.78 -3.32
N TRP A 49 -16.63 -1.86 -3.91
CA TRP A 49 -17.04 -1.10 -5.09
C TRP A 49 -17.09 -1.92 -6.38
N THR A 50 -16.58 -3.15 -6.36
CA THR A 50 -16.72 -4.08 -7.50
C THR A 50 -18.14 -4.59 -7.66
N ILE A 51 -18.90 -4.67 -6.56
CA ILE A 51 -20.32 -5.07 -6.54
C ILE A 51 -21.19 -3.89 -6.97
N LEU A 52 -20.82 -2.69 -6.52
CA LEU A 52 -21.61 -1.48 -6.79
C LEU A 52 -21.57 -1.04 -8.25
N LYS A 53 -20.58 -1.46 -9.04
CA LYS A 53 -20.39 -1.04 -10.45
C LYS A 53 -21.58 -1.38 -11.37
N ASP A 54 -22.31 -2.44 -11.05
CA ASP A 54 -23.37 -3.01 -11.91
C ASP A 54 -24.75 -2.45 -11.55
N ILE A 55 -24.84 -1.55 -10.55
CA ILE A 55 -26.10 -0.96 -10.09
C ILE A 55 -26.35 0.33 -10.87
N PRO A 56 -27.36 0.45 -11.74
CA PRO A 56 -27.63 1.70 -12.44
C PRO A 56 -27.79 2.86 -11.46
N ASP A 57 -27.19 4.01 -11.77
CA ASP A 57 -27.17 5.22 -10.95
C ASP A 57 -28.61 5.62 -10.58
N PRO A 58 -29.02 5.53 -9.30
CA PRO A 58 -30.39 5.82 -8.90
C PRO A 58 -30.72 7.33 -8.92
N PHE A 59 -29.73 8.18 -9.18
CA PHE A 59 -29.82 9.63 -9.19
C PHE A 59 -29.35 10.20 -10.54
N HIS A 60 -29.65 11.47 -10.82
CA HIS A 60 -29.30 12.13 -12.08
C HIS A 60 -27.77 12.12 -12.35
N PRO A 61 -27.34 12.02 -13.62
CA PRO A 61 -25.93 12.02 -13.98
C PRO A 61 -25.16 13.23 -13.45
N GLY A 62 -24.17 12.97 -12.58
CA GLY A 62 -23.25 14.01 -12.09
C GLY A 62 -23.63 14.67 -10.75
N GLU A 63 -24.79 14.31 -10.19
CA GLU A 63 -25.24 14.79 -8.87
C GLU A 63 -24.90 13.79 -7.74
N SER A 64 -24.80 12.49 -8.06
CA SER A 64 -24.42 11.45 -7.09
C SER A 64 -22.92 11.17 -7.09
N LEU A 65 -22.38 10.64 -5.99
CA LEU A 65 -21.01 10.13 -5.90
C LEU A 65 -20.79 8.83 -6.71
N TYR A 66 -21.79 8.39 -7.46
CA TYR A 66 -21.79 7.14 -8.21
C TYR A 66 -20.70 7.13 -9.30
N TRP A 67 -20.26 8.29 -9.79
CA TRP A 67 -19.14 8.38 -10.73
C TRP A 67 -17.80 7.86 -10.16
N LEU A 68 -17.64 7.75 -8.83
CA LEU A 68 -16.44 7.17 -8.20
C LEU A 68 -16.30 5.66 -8.45
N THR A 69 -17.41 4.97 -8.71
CA THR A 69 -17.44 3.52 -8.98
C THR A 69 -17.21 3.21 -10.46
N TYR A 70 -17.33 4.23 -11.32
CA TYR A 70 -17.25 4.09 -12.76
C TYR A 70 -15.89 3.54 -13.17
N ILE A 71 -15.93 2.43 -13.91
CA ILE A 71 -14.75 1.75 -14.42
C ILE A 71 -14.44 2.33 -15.79
N PHE A 72 -13.32 3.04 -15.91
CA PHE A 72 -12.89 3.57 -17.22
C PHE A 72 -12.46 2.46 -18.21
N ARG A 73 -12.27 1.22 -17.74
CA ARG A 73 -11.87 0.05 -18.54
C ARG A 73 -13.01 -0.98 -18.60
N LEU A 74 -13.75 -1.02 -19.72
CA LEU A 74 -14.93 -1.89 -19.88
C LEU A 74 -14.62 -3.35 -20.29
N GLU A 75 -13.42 -3.68 -20.78
CA GLU A 75 -13.26 -4.89 -21.61
C GLU A 75 -12.44 -6.05 -21.02
N ASP A 76 -11.72 -5.87 -19.91
CA ASP A 76 -10.84 -6.93 -19.37
C ASP A 76 -11.37 -7.59 -18.09
N ASN A 77 -11.28 -8.92 -18.05
CA ASN A 77 -11.53 -9.69 -16.83
C ASN A 77 -10.62 -9.18 -15.71
N ILE A 78 -11.21 -8.72 -14.59
CA ILE A 78 -10.47 -8.22 -13.41
C ILE A 78 -9.45 -9.26 -12.90
N PHE A 79 -9.74 -10.54 -13.11
CA PHE A 79 -8.87 -11.66 -12.71
C PHE A 79 -7.80 -12.02 -13.73
N LEU A 80 -8.02 -11.76 -15.02
CA LEU A 80 -7.12 -12.11 -16.13
C LEU A 80 -6.98 -10.88 -17.05
N PRO A 81 -6.03 -9.97 -16.76
CA PRO A 81 -5.80 -8.81 -17.61
C PRO A 81 -5.37 -9.28 -19.01
N SER A 82 -5.83 -8.60 -20.06
CA SER A 82 -5.26 -8.78 -21.40
C SER A 82 -3.75 -8.54 -21.37
N LEU A 83 -2.99 -9.37 -22.10
CA LEU A 83 -1.54 -9.21 -22.22
C LEU A 83 -1.13 -8.07 -23.17
N PHE A 84 -2.03 -7.12 -23.44
CA PHE A 84 -1.82 -6.01 -24.36
C PHE A 84 -2.08 -4.66 -23.67
N GLY A 85 -1.34 -3.63 -24.07
CA GLY A 85 -1.50 -2.26 -23.56
C GLY A 85 -1.36 -2.14 -22.04
N TRP A 86 -2.41 -1.63 -21.39
CA TRP A 86 -2.46 -1.38 -19.94
C TRP A 86 -2.34 -2.63 -19.07
N GLY A 87 -2.69 -3.82 -19.59
CA GLY A 87 -2.57 -5.07 -18.85
C GLY A 87 -1.12 -5.59 -18.70
N ILE A 88 -0.19 -5.14 -19.56
CA ILE A 88 1.25 -5.38 -19.33
C ILE A 88 1.73 -4.49 -18.19
N LEU A 89 1.31 -3.22 -18.18
CA LEU A 89 1.72 -2.26 -17.16
C LEU A 89 1.26 -2.68 -15.77
N ASP A 90 -0.02 -2.98 -15.58
CA ASP A 90 -0.53 -3.36 -14.27
C ASP A 90 0.08 -4.68 -13.76
N ALA A 91 0.26 -5.69 -14.63
CA ALA A 91 0.91 -6.94 -14.30
C ALA A 91 2.39 -6.74 -13.93
N SER A 92 3.11 -5.90 -14.69
CA SER A 92 4.51 -5.58 -14.38
C SER A 92 4.66 -4.90 -13.01
N LEU A 93 3.76 -3.97 -12.68
CA LEU A 93 3.75 -3.30 -11.38
C LEU A 93 3.42 -4.28 -10.25
N LEU A 94 2.48 -5.19 -10.45
CA LEU A 94 2.15 -6.21 -9.45
C LEU A 94 3.33 -7.13 -9.16
N VAL A 95 3.96 -7.66 -10.21
CA VAL A 95 5.09 -8.57 -10.08
C VAL A 95 6.29 -7.84 -9.46
N ALA A 96 6.59 -6.62 -9.91
CA ALA A 96 7.67 -5.82 -9.35
C ALA A 96 7.42 -5.47 -7.88
N GLY A 97 6.23 -4.97 -7.55
CA GLY A 97 5.84 -4.61 -6.19
C GLY A 97 5.87 -5.80 -5.24
N LEU A 98 5.34 -6.95 -5.67
CA LEU A 98 5.38 -8.20 -4.91
C LEU A 98 6.81 -8.68 -4.69
N THR A 99 7.64 -8.67 -5.73
CA THR A 99 9.04 -9.10 -5.63
C THR A 99 9.82 -8.22 -4.66
N ILE A 100 9.71 -6.88 -4.79
CA ILE A 100 10.35 -5.93 -3.89
C ILE A 100 9.89 -6.16 -2.44
N PHE A 101 8.57 -6.28 -2.22
CA PHE A 101 8.02 -6.54 -0.90
C PHE A 101 8.53 -7.85 -0.31
N THR A 102 8.47 -8.96 -1.06
CA THR A 102 8.93 -10.27 -0.58
C THR A 102 10.42 -10.26 -0.24
N VAL A 103 11.27 -9.67 -1.08
CA VAL A 103 12.71 -9.56 -0.80
C VAL A 103 12.98 -8.68 0.44
N ALA A 104 12.31 -7.54 0.55
CA ALA A 104 12.45 -6.63 1.69
C ALA A 104 11.96 -7.25 3.00
N PHE A 105 10.79 -7.90 2.94
CA PHE A 105 10.16 -8.52 4.09
C PHE A 105 10.95 -9.74 4.57
N THR A 106 11.43 -10.60 3.65
CA THR A 106 12.29 -11.73 4.03
C THR A 106 13.64 -11.27 4.58
N THR A 107 14.23 -10.21 4.04
CA THR A 107 15.47 -9.61 4.56
C THR A 107 15.26 -9.08 5.98
N TRP A 108 14.14 -8.41 6.23
CA TRP A 108 13.78 -7.92 7.56
C TRP A 108 13.54 -9.05 8.56
N LEU A 109 12.75 -10.07 8.19
CA LEU A 109 12.48 -11.24 9.03
C LEU A 109 13.77 -11.94 9.48
N LYS A 110 14.74 -12.11 8.57
CA LYS A 110 16.04 -12.74 8.86
C LYS A 110 16.91 -11.92 9.83
N ASN A 111 16.65 -10.62 9.97
CA ASN A 111 17.47 -9.70 10.73
C ASN A 111 16.74 -9.09 11.95
N LEU A 112 15.54 -9.59 12.31
CA LEU A 112 14.74 -9.11 13.43
C LEU A 112 15.50 -8.94 14.76
N LYS A 113 16.48 -9.80 15.03
CA LYS A 113 17.27 -9.80 16.27
C LYS A 113 18.65 -9.15 16.13
N LYS A 114 19.00 -8.68 14.94
CA LYS A 114 20.38 -8.26 14.59
C LYS A 114 20.58 -6.74 14.61
N GLY A 115 19.59 -5.97 15.03
CA GLY A 115 19.67 -4.51 15.11
C GLY A 115 19.40 -3.82 13.78
N LEU A 116 20.07 -2.69 13.55
CA LEU A 116 19.84 -1.83 12.38
C LEU A 116 20.26 -2.51 11.06
N ILE A 117 19.37 -2.49 10.05
CA ILE A 117 19.60 -3.10 8.73
C ILE A 117 19.91 -1.98 7.71
N ILE A 118 21.14 -1.98 7.18
CA ILE A 118 21.61 -0.95 6.22
C ILE A 118 22.18 -1.52 4.92
N HIS A 119 22.02 -2.83 4.66
CA HIS A 119 22.62 -3.54 3.54
C HIS A 119 21.57 -4.25 2.68
N GLY A 120 21.99 -4.75 1.51
CA GLY A 120 21.10 -5.39 0.54
C GLY A 120 20.08 -4.40 -0.02
N ILE A 121 18.80 -4.78 -0.02
CA ILE A 121 17.71 -3.92 -0.53
C ILE A 121 17.52 -2.63 0.29
N TYR A 122 17.88 -2.66 1.58
CA TYR A 122 17.92 -1.46 2.43
C TYR A 122 19.08 -0.52 2.08
N GLY A 123 20.10 -0.99 1.37
CA GLY A 123 21.14 -0.10 0.82
C GLY A 123 20.68 0.73 -0.38
N VAL A 124 19.57 0.36 -1.02
CA VAL A 124 19.03 1.03 -2.22
C VAL A 124 18.00 2.09 -1.84
N VAL A 125 17.08 1.74 -0.94
CA VAL A 125 16.07 2.66 -0.37
C VAL A 125 15.89 2.33 1.11
N ARG A 126 15.57 3.33 1.92
CA ARG A 126 15.43 3.11 3.38
C ARG A 126 14.19 2.33 3.75
N HIS A 127 13.14 2.43 2.94
CA HIS A 127 11.83 1.83 3.17
C HIS A 127 11.34 0.93 2.02
N PRO A 128 12.06 -0.17 1.70
CA PRO A 128 11.76 -1.00 0.53
C PRO A 128 10.44 -1.77 0.66
N GLN A 129 10.01 -2.10 1.88
CA GLN A 129 8.74 -2.78 2.13
C GLN A 129 7.56 -1.88 1.73
N TYR A 130 7.57 -0.63 2.20
CA TYR A 130 6.56 0.37 1.87
C TYR A 130 6.55 0.71 0.38
N LEU A 131 7.73 0.79 -0.25
CA LEU A 131 7.83 0.95 -1.70
C LEU A 131 7.17 -0.22 -2.43
N GLY A 132 7.48 -1.46 -2.05
CA GLY A 132 6.91 -2.66 -2.67
C GLY A 132 5.39 -2.71 -2.59
N ILE A 133 4.82 -2.48 -1.40
CA ILE A 133 3.36 -2.44 -1.20
C ILE A 133 2.72 -1.29 -1.99
N THR A 134 3.35 -0.12 -2.01
CA THR A 134 2.83 1.03 -2.76
C THR A 134 2.78 0.77 -4.26
N ILE A 135 3.81 0.12 -4.83
CA ILE A 135 3.86 -0.27 -6.24
C ILE A 135 2.84 -1.38 -6.53
N LEU A 136 2.74 -2.38 -5.66
CA LEU A 136 1.74 -3.44 -5.76
C LEU A 136 0.32 -2.86 -5.79
N ALA A 137 -0.02 -2.00 -4.82
CA ALA A 137 -1.31 -1.33 -4.75
C ALA A 137 -1.57 -0.43 -5.97
N LEU A 138 -0.53 0.21 -6.53
CA LEU A 138 -0.69 0.97 -7.77
C LEU A 138 -1.12 0.08 -8.93
N GLY A 139 -0.49 -1.10 -9.08
CA GLY A 139 -0.88 -2.10 -10.08
C GLY A 139 -2.34 -2.53 -9.93
N ILE A 140 -2.79 -2.81 -8.71
CA ILE A 140 -4.21 -3.14 -8.43
C ILE A 140 -5.12 -1.96 -8.81
N SER A 141 -4.75 -0.73 -8.45
CA SER A 141 -5.56 0.45 -8.77
C SER A 141 -5.64 0.72 -10.27
N ILE A 142 -4.53 0.57 -11.01
CA ILE A 142 -4.50 0.69 -12.47
C ILE A 142 -5.31 -0.42 -13.13
N ARG A 143 -5.41 -1.62 -12.54
CA ARG A 143 -6.26 -2.67 -13.14
C ARG A 143 -7.71 -2.23 -13.30
N SER A 144 -8.27 -1.58 -12.28
CA SER A 144 -9.65 -1.09 -12.31
C SER A 144 -9.78 0.33 -12.89
N LEU A 145 -8.69 1.11 -12.88
CA LEU A 145 -8.63 2.54 -13.21
C LEU A 145 -9.68 3.44 -12.51
N ARG A 146 -10.45 2.94 -11.53
CA ARG A 146 -11.54 3.71 -10.93
C ARG A 146 -11.01 4.91 -10.14
N PRO A 147 -11.71 6.06 -10.16
CA PRO A 147 -11.36 7.20 -9.32
C PRO A 147 -11.20 6.82 -7.84
N ALA A 148 -12.15 6.04 -7.30
CA ALA A 148 -12.07 5.55 -5.92
C ALA A 148 -10.80 4.72 -5.63
N SER A 149 -10.36 3.89 -6.58
CA SER A 149 -9.17 3.05 -6.41
C SER A 149 -7.88 3.86 -6.44
N LEU A 150 -7.83 4.94 -7.23
CA LEU A 150 -6.71 5.87 -7.24
C LEU A 150 -6.68 6.74 -5.98
N ILE A 151 -7.83 7.18 -5.45
CA ILE A 151 -7.94 7.89 -4.17
C ILE A 151 -7.46 7.00 -3.02
N ALA A 152 -7.90 5.74 -2.99
CA ALA A 152 -7.45 4.77 -2.00
C ALA A 152 -5.93 4.57 -2.08
N TRP A 153 -5.37 4.49 -3.28
CA TRP A 153 -3.92 4.38 -3.48
C TRP A 153 -3.16 5.63 -3.01
N LEU A 154 -3.64 6.83 -3.30
CA LEU A 154 -3.03 8.08 -2.80
C LEU A 154 -3.02 8.11 -1.27
N THR A 155 -4.16 7.75 -0.66
CA THR A 155 -4.27 7.63 0.81
C THR A 155 -3.24 6.64 1.37
N LEU A 156 -3.08 5.48 0.72
CA LEU A 156 -2.08 4.48 1.10
C LEU A 156 -0.64 5.00 0.95
N LEU A 157 -0.31 5.64 -0.18
CA LEU A 157 1.02 6.20 -0.44
C LEU A 157 1.42 7.20 0.65
N PHE A 158 0.55 8.19 0.92
CA PHE A 158 0.85 9.21 1.93
C PHE A 158 0.81 8.65 3.35
N GLY A 159 -0.06 7.68 3.63
CA GLY A 159 -0.05 6.91 4.88
C GLY A 159 1.31 6.24 5.12
N TYR A 160 1.89 5.61 4.11
CA TYR A 160 3.23 5.03 4.20
C TYR A 160 4.35 6.06 4.32
N LEU A 161 4.26 7.21 3.65
CA LEU A 161 5.25 8.29 3.83
C LEU A 161 5.28 8.83 5.26
N ILE A 162 4.11 8.96 5.89
CA ILE A 162 3.96 9.35 7.29
C ILE A 162 4.54 8.27 8.20
N LEU A 163 4.13 7.02 7.98
CA LEU A 163 4.54 5.90 8.83
C LEU A 163 6.06 5.66 8.76
N ALA A 164 6.63 5.64 7.54
CA ALA A 164 8.06 5.58 7.31
C ALA A 164 8.79 6.70 8.06
N SER A 165 8.26 7.93 8.05
CA SER A 165 8.89 9.05 8.77
C SER A 165 8.81 8.89 10.30
N LEU A 166 7.73 8.32 10.83
CA LEU A 166 7.62 7.99 12.25
C LEU A 166 8.64 6.92 12.66
N GLU A 167 8.86 5.92 11.81
CA GLU A 167 9.91 4.92 12.01
C GLU A 167 11.30 5.54 11.99
N GLU A 168 11.61 6.41 11.02
CA GLU A 168 12.90 7.12 11.01
C GLU A 168 13.12 7.91 12.29
N ARG A 169 12.08 8.55 12.82
CA ARG A 169 12.17 9.29 14.09
C ARG A 169 12.50 8.36 15.26
N SER A 170 11.94 7.15 15.28
CA SER A 170 12.27 6.15 16.30
C SER A 170 13.71 5.66 16.15
N LEU A 171 14.12 5.33 14.92
CA LEU A 171 15.46 4.85 14.60
C LEU A 171 16.55 5.90 14.88
N LEU A 172 16.28 7.18 14.61
CA LEU A 172 17.17 8.30 14.98
C LEU A 172 17.35 8.40 16.50
N LYS A 173 16.32 8.09 17.30
CA LYS A 173 16.46 8.08 18.77
C LYS A 173 17.27 6.90 19.26
N THR A 174 17.14 5.74 18.63
CA THR A 174 17.81 4.50 19.07
C THR A 174 19.25 4.39 18.56
N TYR A 175 19.51 4.76 17.31
CA TYR A 175 20.78 4.55 16.60
C TYR A 175 21.47 5.85 16.16
N SER A 176 20.94 7.01 16.58
CA SER A 176 21.47 8.38 16.39
C SER A 176 22.42 8.55 15.20
N GLU A 177 23.73 8.55 15.44
CA GLU A 177 24.78 8.84 14.47
C GLU A 177 24.93 7.76 13.38
N GLU A 178 24.72 6.49 13.71
CA GLU A 178 24.77 5.40 12.74
C GLU A 178 23.63 5.52 11.72
N TYR A 179 22.41 5.75 12.21
CA TYR A 179 21.25 5.92 11.35
C TYR A 179 21.29 7.25 10.58
N GLY A 180 21.85 8.31 11.17
CA GLY A 180 22.10 9.59 10.50
C GLY A 180 23.00 9.43 9.27
N ARG A 181 24.15 8.77 9.43
CA ARG A 181 25.08 8.48 8.31
C ARG A 181 24.45 7.61 7.23
N TYR A 182 23.57 6.69 7.62
CA TYR A 182 22.80 5.89 6.68
C TYR A 182 21.79 6.74 5.88
N CYS A 183 21.09 7.67 6.54
CA CYS A 183 20.14 8.57 5.90
C CYS A 183 20.76 9.52 4.87
N GLU A 184 22.04 9.87 5.04
CA GLU A 184 22.79 10.70 4.08
C GLU A 184 23.13 9.94 2.79
N LYS A 185 23.32 8.62 2.87
CA LYS A 185 23.76 7.78 1.75
C LYS A 185 22.59 7.19 0.96
N VAL A 186 21.52 6.82 1.65
CA VAL A 186 20.41 6.03 1.08
C VAL A 186 19.16 6.90 0.98
N PRO A 187 18.45 6.97 -0.16
CA PRO A 187 17.23 7.77 -0.33
C PRO A 187 16.04 7.20 0.47
N PHE A 188 15.08 8.06 0.81
CA PHE A 188 13.95 7.72 1.66
C PHE A 188 13.09 6.57 1.13
N MET A 189 12.48 6.73 -0.05
CA MET A 189 11.54 5.74 -0.60
C MET A 189 11.68 5.54 -2.11
N ILE A 190 12.09 6.57 -2.87
CA ILE A 190 12.27 6.48 -4.32
C ILE A 190 13.77 6.34 -4.62
N PRO A 191 14.26 5.25 -5.25
CA PRO A 191 15.69 4.94 -5.40
C PRO A 191 16.53 6.03 -6.07
N PHE A 192 15.93 6.75 -7.03
CA PHE A 192 16.65 7.75 -7.84
C PHE A 192 16.44 9.18 -7.35
N LEU A 193 15.51 9.39 -6.40
CA LEU A 193 15.14 10.72 -5.95
C LEU A 193 15.78 11.02 -4.60
N ARG A 194 16.95 11.65 -4.64
CA ARG A 194 17.65 12.15 -3.44
C ARG A 194 17.16 13.54 -3.09
N LEU A 195 16.01 13.62 -2.43
CA LEU A 195 15.54 14.87 -1.86
C LEU A 195 16.44 15.26 -0.68
N LYS A 196 17.19 16.36 -0.82
CA LYS A 196 17.80 17.03 0.32
C LYS A 196 16.69 17.69 1.11
N VAL A 197 16.16 16.95 2.08
CA VAL A 197 15.08 17.43 2.93
C VAL A 197 15.62 18.56 3.82
N PRO A 198 15.06 19.78 3.73
CA PRO A 198 15.53 20.87 4.57
C PRO A 198 15.26 20.58 6.04
N ARG A 199 16.07 21.17 6.95
CA ARG A 199 16.04 20.87 8.39
C ARG A 199 14.66 21.05 9.04
N TRP A 200 13.82 21.95 8.53
CA TRP A 200 12.46 22.18 9.03
C TRP A 200 11.46 21.06 8.68
N LEU A 201 11.81 20.22 7.71
CA LEU A 201 11.05 19.04 7.30
C LEU A 201 11.70 17.74 7.83
N SER A 202 12.47 17.83 8.91
CA SER A 202 13.05 16.65 9.56
C SER A 202 11.96 15.74 10.13
N PRO A 203 12.21 14.41 10.22
CA PRO A 203 11.25 13.46 10.81
C PRO A 203 10.82 13.81 12.24
N GLU A 204 11.63 14.58 12.96
CA GLU A 204 11.36 15.00 14.34
C GLU A 204 10.29 16.08 14.46
N ARG A 205 10.06 16.87 13.40
CA ARG A 205 9.17 18.02 13.42
C ARG A 205 7.77 17.66 12.91
N PRO A 206 6.69 18.16 13.55
CA PRO A 206 5.33 17.84 13.15
C PRO A 206 4.96 18.40 11.76
N TYR A 207 5.62 19.47 11.32
CA TYR A 207 5.36 20.13 10.03
C TYR A 207 5.55 19.21 8.81
N ARG A 208 6.40 18.20 8.92
CA ARG A 208 6.58 17.18 7.88
C ARG A 208 5.29 16.39 7.63
N TYR A 209 4.61 15.97 8.69
CA TYR A 209 3.36 15.21 8.57
C TYR A 209 2.24 16.09 8.04
N LEU A 210 2.17 17.35 8.49
CA LEU A 210 1.22 18.33 7.95
C LEU A 210 1.43 18.54 6.44
N LEU A 211 2.68 18.64 5.98
CA LEU A 211 2.98 18.74 4.56
C LEU A 211 2.47 17.50 3.80
N PHE A 212 2.73 16.29 4.28
CA PHE A 212 2.22 15.08 3.63
C PHE A 212 0.70 15.03 3.58
N ILE A 213 0.01 15.43 4.65
CA ILE A 213 -1.44 15.51 4.68
C ILE A 213 -1.94 16.55 3.66
N MET A 214 -1.35 17.75 3.62
CA MET A 214 -1.72 18.78 2.65
C MET A 214 -1.51 18.32 1.21
N LEU A 215 -0.38 17.68 0.91
CA LEU A 215 -0.09 17.13 -0.42
C LEU A 215 -1.05 16.00 -0.78
N CYS A 216 -1.42 15.14 0.19
CA CYS A 216 -2.42 14.11 0.00
C CYS A 216 -3.78 14.72 -0.37
N MET A 217 -4.25 15.68 0.43
CA MET A 217 -5.52 16.37 0.19
C MET A 217 -5.53 17.09 -1.16
N ALA A 218 -4.47 17.81 -1.50
CA ALA A 218 -4.33 18.48 -2.80
C ALA A 218 -4.37 17.48 -3.96
N SER A 219 -3.67 16.35 -3.84
CA SER A 219 -3.66 15.29 -4.85
C SER A 219 -5.03 14.64 -5.03
N ILE A 220 -5.74 14.38 -3.92
CA ILE A 220 -7.10 13.83 -3.94
C ILE A 220 -8.08 14.83 -4.56
N ILE A 221 -8.02 16.11 -4.19
CA ILE A 221 -8.89 17.16 -4.76
C ILE A 221 -8.66 17.30 -6.27
N ALA A 222 -7.39 17.36 -6.70
CA ALA A 222 -7.05 17.43 -8.12
C ALA A 222 -7.58 16.21 -8.89
N LEU A 223 -7.41 15.01 -8.33
CA LEU A 223 -7.95 13.79 -8.90
C LEU A 223 -9.48 13.80 -8.95
N LEU A 224 -10.16 14.26 -7.90
CA LEU A 224 -11.62 14.35 -7.85
C LEU A 224 -12.16 15.27 -8.95
N ILE A 225 -11.55 16.45 -9.11
CA ILE A 225 -11.95 17.42 -10.16
C ILE A 225 -11.72 16.83 -11.55
N SER A 226 -10.52 16.29 -11.81
CA SER A 226 -10.18 15.73 -13.12
C SER A 226 -11.04 14.53 -13.48
N ALA A 227 -11.22 13.58 -12.55
CA ALA A 227 -11.99 12.38 -12.79
C ALA A 227 -13.47 12.67 -12.94
N ARG A 228 -14.05 13.59 -12.15
CA ARG A 228 -15.44 14.02 -12.32
C ARG A 228 -15.68 14.58 -13.71
N ASN A 229 -14.81 15.50 -14.17
CA ASN A 229 -14.93 16.10 -15.49
C ASN A 229 -14.83 15.05 -16.60
N MET A 230 -13.92 14.09 -16.46
CA MET A 230 -13.77 12.98 -17.41
C MET A 230 -14.99 12.05 -17.45
N VAL A 231 -15.56 11.68 -16.30
CA VAL A 231 -16.76 10.82 -16.26
C VAL A 231 -17.97 11.54 -16.87
N ILE A 232 -18.16 12.83 -16.59
CA ILE A 232 -19.24 13.62 -17.18
C ILE A 232 -19.07 13.71 -18.70
N ALA A 233 -17.86 13.99 -19.19
CA ALA A 233 -17.58 14.05 -20.62
C ALA A 233 -17.85 12.71 -21.32
N LEU A 234 -17.46 11.58 -20.72
CA LEU A 234 -17.76 10.26 -21.26
C LEU A 234 -19.27 9.99 -21.29
N ARG A 235 -20.02 10.29 -20.22
CA ARG A 235 -21.48 10.10 -20.22
C ARG A 235 -22.17 10.92 -21.32
N ALA A 236 -21.76 12.17 -21.55
CA ALA A 236 -22.35 13.03 -22.58
C ALA A 236 -22.10 12.53 -24.02
N VAL A 237 -21.07 11.71 -24.24
CA VAL A 237 -20.77 11.11 -25.56
C VAL A 237 -21.59 9.84 -25.81
N PHE A 238 -21.97 9.11 -24.76
CA PHE A 238 -22.68 7.84 -24.84
C PHE A 238 -24.19 7.94 -24.56
N SER A 239 -24.70 9.13 -24.24
CA SER A 239 -26.13 9.48 -24.09
C SER A 239 -26.70 10.13 -25.34
#